data_AF-I9AZZ5-F1
#
_entry.id   AF-I9AZZ5-F1
#
_cell.length_a   1.000
_cell.length_b   1.000
_cell.length_c   1.000
_cell.angle_alpha   90.00
_cell.angle_beta   90.00
_cell.angle_gamma   90.00
#
_symmetry.space_group_name_H-M   'P 1'
#
loop_
_entity.id
_entity.type
_entity.pdbx_description
1 polymer ?
#
loop_
_entity_poly.entity_id
_entity_poly.type
_entity_poly.pdbx_seq_one_letter_code
_entity_poly.pdbx_strand_id
1 'polypeptide(L)' 'MIPLEQCATILNKGKKKYDNEKVKIIRQYLYLLAELQIENEKIELTKKQEL' A
#
# COMPACT_ATOMS: atom_id res chain seq x y z
N MET A 1 -8.33 -4.41 0.70
CA MET A 1 -7.07 -4.97 0.18
C MET A 1 -7.32 -5.65 -1.15
N ILE A 2 -6.42 -5.52 -2.13
CA ILE A 2 -6.50 -6.19 -3.43
C ILE A 2 -6.01 -7.66 -3.37
N PRO A 3 -6.60 -8.57 -4.17
CA PRO A 3 -6.12 -9.94 -4.35
C PRO A 3 -4.68 -10.01 -4.83
N LEU A 4 -3.99 -11.13 -4.52
CA LEU A 4 -2.60 -11.33 -4.91
C LEU A 4 -2.42 -11.35 -6.43
N GLU A 5 -3.34 -11.99 -7.15
CA GLU A 5 -3.35 -12.10 -8.61
C GLU A 5 -3.50 -10.74 -9.29
N GLN A 6 -4.37 -9.88 -8.74
CA GLN A 6 -4.53 -8.52 -9.23
C GLN A 6 -3.28 -7.69 -8.95
N CYS A 7 -2.67 -7.82 -7.77
CA CYS A 7 -1.41 -7.16 -7.45
C CYS A 7 -0.27 -7.62 -8.37
N ALA A 8 -0.16 -8.93 -8.61
CA ALA A 8 0.81 -9.51 -9.55
C ALA A 8 0.59 -8.95 -10.96
N THR A 9 -0.66 -8.89 -11.42
CA THR A 9 -1.02 -8.33 -12.73
C THR A 9 -0.56 -6.88 -12.86
N ILE A 10 -0.78 -6.06 -11.82
CA ILE A 10 -0.36 -4.65 -11.83
C ILE A 10 1.17 -4.52 -11.81
N LEU A 11 1.86 -5.17 -10.86
CA LEU A 11 3.31 -5.08 -10.72
C LEU A 11 4.04 -5.63 -11.94
N ASN A 12 3.51 -6.68 -12.55
CA ASN A 12 4.09 -7.32 -13.73
C ASN A 12 3.63 -6.72 -15.06
N LYS A 13 2.88 -5.60 -15.08
CA LYS A 13 2.68 -4.84 -16.34
C LYS A 13 3.96 -4.13 -16.80
N GLY A 14 4.87 -3.83 -15.87
CA GLY A 14 6.15 -3.20 -16.16
C GLY A 14 7.15 -4.13 -16.89
N LYS A 15 8.30 -3.56 -17.25
CA LYS A 15 9.44 -4.31 -17.82
C LYS A 15 10.03 -5.29 -16.81
N LYS A 16 10.11 -4.89 -15.54
CA LYS A 16 10.57 -5.75 -14.44
C LYS A 16 9.42 -6.67 -14.01
N LYS A 17 9.71 -7.96 -13.89
CA LYS A 17 8.77 -8.97 -13.41
C LYS A 17 9.15 -9.41 -12.00
N TYR A 18 8.15 -9.76 -11.23
CA TYR A 18 8.24 -10.21 -9.85
C TYR A 18 7.55 -11.57 -9.75
N ASP A 19 8.23 -12.49 -9.08
CA ASP A 19 7.65 -13.76 -8.64
C ASP A 19 6.62 -13.54 -7.53
N ASN A 20 5.86 -14.59 -7.21
CA ASN A 20 4.79 -14.51 -6.22
C ASN A 20 5.28 -14.12 -4.81
N GLU A 21 6.49 -14.49 -4.42
CA GLU A 21 7.03 -14.13 -3.10
C GLU A 21 7.32 -12.64 -3.02
N LYS A 22 7.99 -12.08 -4.03
CA LYS A 22 8.23 -10.64 -4.14
C LYS A 22 6.92 -9.86 -4.22
N VAL A 23 5.93 -10.34 -4.97
CA VAL A 23 4.59 -9.70 -5.02
C VAL A 23 3.95 -9.68 -3.64
N LYS A 24 4.03 -10.75 -2.84
CA LYS A 24 3.49 -10.79 -1.47
C LYS A 24 4.15 -9.74 -0.58
N ILE A 25 5.49 -9.64 -0.61
CA ILE A 25 6.26 -8.70 0.21
C ILE A 25 5.92 -7.26 -0.19
N ILE A 26 5.95 -6.94 -1.49
CA ILE A 26 5.62 -5.61 -1.99
C ILE A 26 4.19 -5.23 -1.60
N ARG A 27 3.23 -6.16 -1.76
CA ARG A 27 1.83 -5.93 -1.39
C ARG A 27 1.67 -5.63 0.10
N GLN A 28 2.33 -6.39 0.98
CA GLN A 28 2.29 -6.15 2.43
C GLN A 28 2.90 -4.79 2.78
N TYR A 29 4.04 -4.45 2.20
CA TYR A 29 4.69 -3.17 2.43
C TYR A 29 3.82 -1.98 2.00
N LEU A 30 3.18 -2.07 0.83
CA LEU A 30 2.28 -1.01 0.34
C LEU A 30 1.05 -0.84 1.25
N TYR A 31 0.53 -1.91 1.84
CA TYR A 31 -0.56 -1.78 2.82
C TYR A 31 -0.11 -1.11 4.12
N LEU A 32 1.07 -1.48 4.63
CA LEU A 32 1.65 -0.81 5.80
C LEU A 32 1.80 0.70 5.55
N LEU A 33 2.31 1.10 4.38
CA LEU A 33 2.41 2.51 4.01
C LEU A 33 1.06 3.21 3.94
N ALA A 34 0.03 2.54 3.40
CA ALA A 34 -1.31 3.10 3.32
C ALA A 34 -1.94 3.28 4.71
N GLU A 35 -1.74 2.33 5.62
CA GLU A 35 -2.21 2.44 7.01
C GLU A 35 -1.56 3.61 7.73
N LEU A 36 -0.23 3.74 7.62
CA LEU A 36 0.51 4.87 8.19
C LEU A 36 0.05 6.21 7.62
N GLN A 37 -0.22 6.28 6.32
CA GLN A 37 -0.74 7.49 5.68
C GLN A 37 -2.12 7.88 6.23
N ILE A 38 -3.03 6.91 6.38
CA ILE A 38 -4.36 7.13 6.96
C ILE A 38 -4.25 7.60 8.42
N GLU A 39 -3.35 7.03 9.21
CA GLU A 39 -3.10 7.45 10.59
C GLU A 39 -2.57 8.89 10.67
N ASN A 40 -1.60 9.23 9.83
CA ASN A 40 -1.09 10.60 9.74
C ASN A 40 -2.19 11.60 9.36
N GLU A 41 -3.04 11.27 8.40
CA GLU A 41 -4.16 12.12 7.99
C GLU A 41 -5.17 12.32 9.13
N LYS A 42 -5.47 11.27 9.92
CA LYS A 42 -6.32 11.40 11.12
C LYS A 42 -5.70 12.35 12.14
N ILE A 43 -4.40 12.21 12.41
CA ILE A 43 -3.69 13.09 13.35
C ILE A 43 -3.76 14.55 12.88
N GLU A 44 -3.53 14.81 11.60
CA GLU A 44 -3.60 16.16 11.03
C GLU A 44 -5.02 16.75 11.05
N LEU A 45 -6.05 15.92 10.87
CA LEU A 45 -7.45 16.34 10.99
C LEU A 45 -7.80 16.72 12.43
N THR A 46 -7.38 15.92 13.43
CA THR A 46 -7.61 16.22 14.85
C THR A 46 -6.95 17.54 15.25
N LYS A 47 -5.69 17.77 14.86
CA LYS A 47 -4.98 19.03 15.13
C LYS A 47 -5.68 20.26 14.56
N LYS A 48 -6.33 20.14 13.39
CA LYS A 48 -7.08 21.22 12.76
C LYS A 48 -8.42 21.52 13.45
N GLN A 49 -8.98 20.58 14.19
CA GLN A 49 -10.25 20.75 14.92
C GLN A 49 -10.04 21.37 16.31
N GLU A 50 -8.83 21.29 16.85
CA GLU A 50 -8.44 21.87 18.14
C GLU A 50 -7.96 23.33 18.05
N LEU A 51 -7.93 23.90 16.85
CA LEU A 51 -7.47 25.26 16.51
C LEU A 51 -8.64 26.14 16.08
#